data_AF-M1BBP7-F1
#
_entry.id   AF-M1BBP7-F1
#
_cell.length_a   1.000
_cell.length_b   1.000
_cell.length_c   1.000
_cell.angle_alpha   90.00
_cell.angle_beta   90.00
_cell.angle_gamma   90.00
#
_symmetry.space_group_name_H-M   'P 1'
#
loop_
_entity.id
_entity.type
_entity.pdbx_description
1 polymer ?
#
loop_
_entity_poly.entity_id
_entity_poly.type
_entity_poly.pdbx_seq_one_letter_code
_entity_poly.pdbx_strand_id
1 'polypeptide(L)'
;MKGKIVDHVDITPKVVQLLFSREGSNIMRTIQRETGTYIYFDKHSLLVSIFGSLDNVDRAQQRFIGSLLALHENKQLEVHLRGGLLPHDLMKRVVQTFGPDLSALKEKVPGAEFSLNTKRHCIYINGTKDMKQSVEDIISEIAQRSFPIQTTGDDADCPVCLCELEDPYKLEACCHVFCRTCLLEQCESAIKSREGFPMCCLHQGCAEPILLADLKSLLSIEKLEELFRASLGAFVAANGSTYRFCPSPDCPSVYRIADPDMVGAPFACGACYVETCTSCHLEYHPYLSCETYQKVKDDPDCSLEEWSKGKDNVKKCPVCRFTIEKVDGCNHIECKCGKHVCWVCLLFFDTSDNCYDHLRSVHRSIT
;
A
#
# COMPACT_ATOMS: atom_id res chain seq x y z
N MET A 1 23.74 17.33 -44.37
CA MET A 1 22.90 18.54 -44.39
C MET A 1 23.35 19.42 -43.25
N LYS A 2 23.78 20.67 -43.49
CA LYS A 2 24.11 21.60 -42.39
C LYS A 2 22.80 22.23 -41.91
N GLY A 3 22.40 21.95 -40.67
CA GLY A 3 21.26 22.59 -40.04
C GLY A 3 21.58 24.05 -39.72
N LYS A 4 20.56 24.91 -39.70
CA LYS A 4 20.72 26.30 -39.28
C LYS A 4 20.80 26.32 -37.75
N ILE A 5 21.90 26.83 -37.21
CA ILE A 5 22.06 27.03 -35.76
C ILE A 5 21.16 28.20 -35.35
N VAL A 6 20.39 28.01 -34.28
CA VAL A 6 19.58 29.08 -33.71
C VAL A 6 20.52 30.02 -32.96
N ASP A 7 20.83 31.15 -33.58
CA ASP A 7 21.62 32.23 -32.99
C ASP A 7 20.71 33.46 -32.84
N HIS A 8 20.47 33.88 -31.60
CA HIS A 8 19.63 35.02 -31.25
C HIS A 8 20.10 35.58 -29.91
N VAL A 9 20.19 36.92 -29.83
CA VAL A 9 20.77 37.64 -28.67
C VAL A 9 20.08 37.27 -27.35
N ASP A 10 18.77 37.08 -27.37
CA ASP A 10 18.00 36.74 -26.16
C ASP A 10 18.00 35.24 -25.78
N ILE A 11 18.53 34.36 -26.65
CA ILE A 11 18.62 32.92 -26.38
C ILE A 11 19.93 32.63 -25.65
N THR A 12 19.94 32.96 -24.37
CA THR A 12 21.08 32.66 -23.48
C THR A 12 21.12 31.17 -23.09
N PRO A 13 22.26 30.64 -22.61
CA PRO A 13 22.35 29.27 -22.13
C PRO A 13 21.29 28.91 -21.08
N LYS A 14 20.89 29.86 -20.22
CA LYS A 14 19.84 29.69 -19.21
C LYS A 14 18.45 29.50 -19.84
N VAL A 15 18.16 30.18 -20.95
CA VAL A 15 16.91 30.02 -21.71
C VAL A 15 16.91 28.68 -22.43
N VAL A 16 18.03 28.27 -23.02
CA VAL A 16 18.16 26.98 -23.70
C VAL A 16 18.00 25.80 -22.73
N GLN A 17 18.47 25.93 -21.49
CA GLN A 17 18.28 24.90 -20.45
C GLN A 17 16.79 24.60 -20.15
N LEU A 18 15.86 25.48 -20.52
CA LEU A 18 14.43 25.18 -20.40
C LEU A 18 13.99 23.99 -21.26
N LEU A 19 14.74 23.62 -22.29
CA LEU A 19 14.47 22.46 -23.14
C LEU A 19 14.60 21.13 -22.39
N PHE A 20 15.35 21.09 -21.28
CA PHE A 20 15.41 19.92 -20.40
C PHE A 20 14.08 19.66 -19.67
N SER A 21 13.20 20.67 -19.58
CA SER A 21 11.88 20.50 -18.99
C SER A 21 10.88 19.86 -19.97
N ARG A 22 9.85 19.22 -19.41
CA ARG A 22 8.75 18.62 -20.21
C ARG A 22 8.06 19.68 -21.09
N GLU A 23 7.91 20.90 -20.58
CA GLU A 23 7.33 22.04 -21.31
C GLU A 23 8.20 22.43 -22.50
N GLY A 24 9.50 22.63 -22.29
CA GLY A 24 10.44 22.97 -23.37
C GLY A 24 10.55 21.87 -24.44
N SER A 25 10.58 20.61 -24.02
CA SER A 25 10.54 19.45 -24.93
C SER A 25 9.23 19.35 -25.72
N ASN A 26 8.10 19.76 -25.14
CA ASN A 26 6.81 19.82 -25.85
C ASN A 26 6.79 20.96 -26.88
N ILE A 27 7.32 22.14 -26.55
CA ILE A 27 7.46 23.27 -27.50
C ILE A 27 8.21 22.80 -28.75
N MET A 28 9.35 22.14 -28.57
CA MET A 28 10.14 21.62 -29.68
C MET A 28 9.35 20.64 -30.54
N ARG A 29 8.64 19.68 -29.93
CA ARG A 29 7.80 18.70 -30.66
C ARG A 29 6.64 19.35 -31.41
N THR A 30 5.98 20.34 -30.81
CA THR A 30 4.87 21.07 -31.44
C THR A 30 5.34 21.84 -32.67
N ILE A 31 6.45 22.56 -32.56
CA ILE A 31 7.01 23.33 -33.69
C ILE A 31 7.40 22.39 -34.82
N GLN A 32 8.14 21.30 -34.54
CA GLN A 32 8.50 20.31 -35.57
C GLN A 32 7.29 19.79 -36.35
N ARG A 33 6.18 19.52 -35.67
CA ARG A 33 4.94 19.04 -36.30
C ARG A 33 4.28 20.10 -37.18
N GLU A 34 4.27 21.35 -36.74
CA GLU A 34 3.58 22.45 -37.43
C GLU A 34 4.38 23.02 -38.60
N THR A 35 5.71 23.03 -38.51
CA THR A 35 6.58 23.56 -39.56
C THR A 35 7.13 22.49 -40.48
N GLY A 36 6.97 21.21 -40.14
CA GLY A 36 7.56 20.10 -40.89
C GLY A 36 9.09 20.09 -40.85
N THR A 37 9.69 20.72 -39.84
CA THR A 37 11.15 20.78 -39.64
C THR A 37 11.59 19.79 -38.58
N TYR A 38 12.88 19.44 -38.60
CA TYR A 38 13.52 18.69 -37.51
C TYR A 38 14.39 19.63 -36.67
N ILE A 39 14.21 19.61 -35.35
CA ILE A 39 14.94 20.44 -34.39
C ILE A 39 15.80 19.50 -33.55
N TYR A 40 17.11 19.66 -33.64
CA TYR A 40 18.10 18.94 -32.85
C TYR A 40 18.60 19.84 -31.72
N PHE A 41 18.57 19.32 -30.50
CA PHE A 41 19.14 19.99 -29.32
C PHE A 41 20.32 19.16 -28.80
N ASP A 42 21.52 19.71 -28.89
CA ASP A 42 22.71 19.14 -28.28
C ASP A 42 22.76 19.48 -26.80
N LYS A 43 22.61 18.45 -25.96
CA LYS A 43 22.57 18.59 -24.51
C LYS A 43 23.92 19.00 -23.90
N HIS A 44 25.03 18.75 -24.58
CA HIS A 44 26.37 19.05 -24.08
C HIS A 44 26.81 20.46 -24.44
N SER A 45 26.64 20.85 -25.71
CA SER A 45 27.02 22.18 -26.19
C SER A 45 25.93 23.24 -25.98
N LEU A 46 24.72 22.84 -25.58
CA LEU A 46 23.54 23.68 -25.47
C LEU A 46 23.20 24.39 -26.80
N LEU A 47 23.55 23.77 -27.93
CA LEU A 47 23.24 24.30 -29.26
C LEU A 47 21.97 23.67 -29.82
N VAL A 48 21.16 24.51 -30.47
CA VAL A 48 19.94 24.08 -31.16
C VAL A 48 20.14 24.27 -32.67
N SER A 49 19.92 23.21 -33.44
CA SER A 49 20.02 23.21 -34.90
C SER A 49 18.69 22.81 -35.54
N ILE A 50 18.23 23.58 -36.53
CA ILE A 50 16.97 23.32 -37.25
C ILE A 50 17.28 22.89 -38.68
N PHE A 51 16.62 21.82 -39.12
CA PHE A 51 16.77 21.21 -40.44
C PHE A 51 15.43 21.19 -41.18
N GLY A 52 15.44 21.57 -42.46
CA GLY A 52 14.25 21.65 -43.31
C GLY A 52 14.51 22.51 -44.55
N SER A 53 13.45 22.85 -45.29
CA SER A 53 13.51 23.89 -46.33
C SER A 53 13.72 25.27 -45.71
N LEU A 54 14.36 26.19 -46.43
CA LEU A 54 14.74 27.52 -45.91
C LEU A 54 13.55 28.28 -45.29
N ASP A 55 12.41 28.33 -45.99
CA ASP A 55 11.19 28.99 -45.51
C ASP A 55 10.64 28.38 -44.21
N ASN A 56 10.61 27.05 -44.14
CA ASN A 56 10.12 26.35 -42.96
C ASN A 56 11.10 26.47 -41.79
N VAL A 57 12.42 26.53 -42.05
CA VAL A 57 13.46 26.72 -41.04
C VAL A 57 13.35 28.11 -40.42
N ASP A 58 13.17 29.16 -41.22
CA ASP A 58 13.00 30.53 -40.70
C ASP A 58 11.72 30.67 -39.87
N ARG A 59 10.61 30.09 -40.35
CA ARG A 59 9.34 30.04 -39.60
C ARG A 59 9.48 29.27 -38.28
N ALA A 60 10.18 28.13 -38.30
CA ALA A 60 10.43 27.32 -37.11
C ALA A 60 11.34 28.05 -36.12
N GLN A 61 12.38 28.74 -36.60
CA GLN A 61 13.30 29.49 -35.76
C GLN A 61 12.58 30.63 -35.04
N GLN A 62 11.80 31.45 -35.74
CA GLN A 62 11.05 32.55 -35.11
C GLN A 62 10.08 32.06 -34.04
N ARG A 63 9.31 31.00 -34.33
CA ARG A 63 8.38 30.41 -33.36
C ARG A 63 9.09 29.78 -32.18
N PHE A 64 10.23 29.13 -32.42
CA PHE A 64 11.05 28.54 -31.37
C PHE A 64 11.56 29.59 -30.40
N ILE A 65 12.15 30.68 -30.92
CA ILE A 65 12.65 31.79 -30.12
C ILE A 65 11.50 32.40 -29.30
N GLY A 66 10.39 32.78 -29.94
CA GLY A 66 9.26 33.40 -29.25
C GLY A 66 8.65 32.50 -28.16
N SER A 67 8.47 31.20 -28.44
CA SER A 67 7.90 30.26 -27.47
C SER A 67 8.83 30.00 -26.28
N LEU A 68 10.14 29.93 -26.53
CA LEU A 68 11.13 29.66 -25.49
C LEU A 68 11.35 30.89 -24.60
N LEU A 69 11.34 32.10 -25.17
CA LEU A 69 11.37 33.35 -24.42
C LEU A 69 10.09 33.52 -23.58
N ALA A 70 8.91 33.26 -24.13
CA ALA A 70 7.65 33.27 -23.36
C ALA A 70 7.67 32.26 -22.20
N LEU A 71 8.20 31.04 -22.43
CA LEU A 71 8.40 30.07 -21.36
C LEU A 71 9.38 30.57 -20.30
N HIS A 72 10.45 31.26 -20.71
CA HIS A 72 11.41 31.85 -19.80
C HIS A 72 10.79 32.94 -18.94
N GLU A 73 10.03 33.85 -19.53
CA GLU A 73 9.29 34.89 -18.82
C GLU A 73 8.30 34.30 -17.83
N ASN A 74 7.51 33.30 -18.23
CA ASN A 74 6.58 32.61 -17.33
C ASN A 74 7.29 31.96 -16.14
N LYS A 75 8.45 31.31 -16.34
CA LYS A 75 9.23 30.76 -15.22
C LYS A 75 9.90 31.84 -14.38
N GLN A 76 10.23 32.99 -14.98
CA GLN A 76 10.70 34.13 -14.22
C GLN A 76 9.62 34.70 -13.30
N LEU A 77 8.33 34.42 -13.54
CA LEU A 77 7.20 34.86 -12.71
C LEU A 77 6.70 33.79 -11.71
N GLU A 78 7.47 32.72 -11.50
CA GLU A 78 7.24 31.76 -10.41
C GLU A 78 7.94 32.20 -9.12
N VAL A 79 7.24 32.12 -7.98
CA VAL A 79 7.81 32.28 -6.64
C VAL A 79 7.72 30.93 -5.91
N HIS A 80 8.88 30.38 -5.54
CA HIS A 80 8.95 29.10 -4.84
C HIS A 80 8.71 29.26 -3.33
N LEU A 81 7.89 28.38 -2.77
CA LEU A 81 7.56 28.31 -1.35
C LEU A 81 8.29 27.17 -0.64
N ARG A 82 9.24 26.52 -1.31
CA ARG A 82 10.02 25.39 -0.78
C ARG A 82 11.41 25.35 -1.43
N GLY A 83 12.42 24.98 -0.65
CA GLY A 83 13.82 24.88 -1.07
C GLY A 83 14.69 25.98 -0.46
N GLY A 84 16.01 25.73 -0.37
CA GLY A 84 16.95 26.65 0.27
C GLY A 84 16.74 26.76 1.79
N LEU A 85 16.75 27.99 2.31
CA LEU A 85 16.55 28.32 3.74
C LEU A 85 15.08 28.55 4.12
N LEU A 86 14.13 28.21 3.24
CA LEU A 86 12.71 28.46 3.47
C LEU A 86 12.09 27.41 4.41
N PRO A 87 11.24 27.79 5.37
CA PRO A 87 10.57 26.85 6.27
C PRO A 87 9.70 25.83 5.52
N HIS A 88 9.69 24.57 5.97
CA HIS A 88 8.88 23.51 5.36
C HIS A 88 7.38 23.80 5.37
N ASP A 89 6.89 24.54 6.37
CA ASP A 89 5.50 24.94 6.56
C ASP A 89 5.13 26.26 5.85
N LEU A 90 6.03 26.84 5.04
CA LEU A 90 5.80 28.13 4.40
C LEU A 90 4.54 28.16 3.53
N MET A 91 4.24 27.11 2.77
CA MET A 91 2.99 27.08 1.99
C MET A 91 1.75 27.13 2.89
N LYS A 92 1.76 26.42 4.01
CA LYS A 92 0.65 26.43 4.99
C LYS A 92 0.46 27.84 5.54
N ARG A 93 1.56 28.52 5.90
CA ARG A 93 1.54 29.92 6.37
C ARG A 93 0.97 30.87 5.34
N VAL A 94 1.37 30.74 4.08
CA VAL A 94 0.86 31.54 2.96
C VAL A 94 -0.65 31.35 2.79
N VAL A 95 -1.13 30.10 2.78
CA VAL A 95 -2.56 29.78 2.66
C VAL A 95 -3.35 30.27 3.88
N GLN A 96 -2.82 30.15 5.09
CA GLN A 96 -3.45 30.68 6.30
C GLN A 96 -3.51 32.21 6.30
N THR A 97 -2.49 32.88 5.77
CA THR A 97 -2.40 34.35 5.75
C THR A 97 -3.25 34.96 4.64
N PHE A 98 -3.28 34.33 3.46
CA PHE A 98 -3.90 34.92 2.26
C PHE A 98 -5.15 34.21 1.75
N GLY A 99 -5.54 33.11 2.40
CA GLY A 99 -6.60 32.23 1.93
C GLY A 99 -6.15 31.28 0.81
N PRO A 100 -6.93 30.23 0.52
CA PRO A 100 -6.61 29.25 -0.52
C PRO A 100 -6.57 29.86 -1.92
N ASP A 101 -7.40 30.87 -2.18
CA ASP A 101 -7.47 31.58 -3.46
C ASP A 101 -6.50 32.77 -3.56
N LEU A 102 -5.65 32.97 -2.54
CA LEU A 102 -4.72 34.10 -2.45
C LEU A 102 -5.41 35.48 -2.58
N SER A 103 -6.68 35.58 -2.21
CA SER A 103 -7.49 36.81 -2.36
C SER A 103 -6.88 37.99 -1.60
N ALA A 104 -6.40 37.78 -0.38
CA ALA A 104 -5.76 38.85 0.39
C ALA A 104 -4.34 39.18 -0.14
N LEU A 105 -3.69 38.29 -0.89
CA LEU A 105 -2.45 38.63 -1.60
C LEU A 105 -2.75 39.54 -2.80
N LYS A 106 -3.89 39.31 -3.47
CA LYS A 106 -4.39 40.15 -4.57
C LYS A 106 -4.72 41.58 -4.13
N GLU A 107 -5.23 41.75 -2.92
CA GLU A 107 -5.45 43.08 -2.33
C GLU A 107 -4.12 43.82 -2.07
N LYS A 108 -3.06 43.10 -1.69
CA LYS A 108 -1.74 43.68 -1.41
C LYS A 108 -0.96 44.06 -2.68
N VAL A 109 -1.15 43.32 -3.77
CA VAL A 109 -0.47 43.57 -5.05
C VAL A 109 -1.55 43.73 -6.15
N PRO A 110 -2.20 44.90 -6.21
CA PRO A 110 -3.28 45.13 -7.16
C PRO A 110 -2.77 45.12 -8.61
N GLY A 111 -3.55 44.51 -9.51
CA GLY A 111 -3.21 44.42 -10.94
C GLY A 111 -2.44 43.15 -11.33
N ALA A 112 -2.07 42.30 -10.38
CA ALA A 112 -1.55 40.96 -10.63
C ALA A 112 -2.62 39.89 -10.35
N GLU A 113 -2.63 38.84 -11.16
CA GLU A 113 -3.39 37.61 -10.87
C GLU A 113 -2.44 36.55 -10.33
N PHE A 114 -2.93 35.76 -9.37
CA PHE A 114 -2.15 34.75 -8.67
C PHE A 114 -2.78 33.38 -8.81
N SER A 115 -1.96 32.33 -8.91
CA SER A 115 -2.42 30.96 -8.73
C SER A 115 -1.43 30.14 -7.93
N LEU A 116 -1.94 29.35 -6.98
CA LEU A 116 -1.13 28.50 -6.13
C LEU A 116 -1.02 27.09 -6.72
N ASN A 117 0.20 26.61 -6.95
CA ASN A 117 0.46 25.23 -7.31
C ASN A 117 0.95 24.45 -6.10
N THR A 118 0.03 23.74 -5.48
CA THR A 118 0.28 22.92 -4.28
C THR A 118 1.22 21.74 -4.56
N LYS A 119 1.27 21.22 -5.79
CA LYS A 119 2.17 20.11 -6.16
C LYS A 119 3.62 20.56 -6.30
N ARG A 120 3.83 21.74 -6.90
CA ARG A 120 5.18 22.31 -7.14
C ARG A 120 5.64 23.27 -6.04
N HIS A 121 4.81 23.49 -5.02
CA HIS A 121 5.06 24.45 -3.95
C HIS A 121 5.47 25.83 -4.51
N CYS A 122 4.72 26.37 -5.48
CA CYS A 122 5.01 27.68 -6.06
C CYS A 122 3.74 28.50 -6.31
N ILE A 123 3.90 29.83 -6.27
CA ILE A 123 2.90 30.79 -6.69
C ILE A 123 3.27 31.25 -8.10
N TYR A 124 2.33 31.13 -9.02
CA TYR A 124 2.42 31.75 -10.33
C TYR A 124 1.85 33.16 -10.27
N ILE A 125 2.57 34.09 -10.88
CA ILE A 125 2.19 35.49 -10.95
C ILE A 125 1.96 35.82 -12.43
N ASN A 126 0.79 36.37 -12.73
CA ASN A 126 0.54 37.01 -14.02
C ASN A 126 0.60 38.52 -13.81
N GLY A 127 1.79 39.10 -14.02
CA GLY A 127 2.10 40.49 -13.70
C GLY A 127 3.52 40.88 -14.13
N THR A 128 4.00 42.05 -13.70
CA THR A 128 5.36 42.53 -14.02
C THR A 128 6.41 41.90 -13.10
N LYS A 129 7.69 42.02 -13.47
CA LYS A 129 8.81 41.54 -12.62
C LYS A 129 8.86 42.27 -11.27
N ASP A 130 8.46 43.54 -11.23
CA ASP A 130 8.40 44.34 -10.00
C ASP A 130 7.31 43.80 -9.04
N MET A 131 6.17 43.36 -9.59
CA MET A 131 5.12 42.69 -8.82
C MET A 131 5.62 41.36 -8.25
N LYS A 132 6.41 40.60 -9.02
CA LYS A 132 7.06 39.40 -8.50
C LYS A 132 7.98 39.72 -7.32
N GLN A 133 8.87 40.70 -7.46
CA GLN A 133 9.78 41.06 -6.36
C GLN A 133 9.01 41.43 -5.10
N SER A 134 7.92 42.20 -5.26
CA SER A 134 7.03 42.55 -4.15
C SER A 134 6.43 41.32 -3.47
N VAL A 135 6.05 40.29 -4.24
CA VAL A 135 5.56 39.02 -3.67
C VAL A 135 6.69 38.25 -3.00
N GLU A 136 7.89 38.17 -3.58
CA GLU A 136 9.04 37.53 -2.94
C GLU A 136 9.39 38.18 -1.60
N ASP A 137 9.30 39.50 -1.50
CA ASP A 137 9.53 40.25 -0.26
C ASP A 137 8.45 39.93 0.79
N ILE A 138 7.17 39.90 0.39
CA ILE A 138 6.05 39.51 1.27
C ILE A 138 6.22 38.07 1.77
N ILE A 139 6.59 37.14 0.89
CA ILE A 139 6.79 35.74 1.24
C ILE A 139 8.01 35.59 2.16
N SER A 140 9.07 36.34 1.92
CA SER A 140 10.25 36.38 2.78
C SER A 140 9.91 36.92 4.17
N GLU A 141 9.06 37.94 4.26
CA GLU A 141 8.55 38.45 5.54
C GLU A 141 7.75 37.36 6.29
N ILE A 142 6.90 36.60 5.60
CA ILE A 142 6.13 35.50 6.19
C ILE A 142 7.04 34.34 6.62
N ALA A 143 8.10 34.07 5.87
CA ALA A 143 9.10 33.07 6.22
C ALA A 143 9.87 33.46 7.49
N GLN A 144 10.14 34.76 7.66
CA GLN A 144 10.82 35.31 8.84
C GLN A 144 9.89 35.55 10.03
N ARG A 145 8.59 35.72 9.81
CA ARG A 145 7.59 35.82 10.88
C ARG A 145 7.52 34.51 11.63
N SER A 146 8.07 34.51 12.84
CA SER A 146 7.72 33.57 13.90
C SER A 146 6.23 33.75 14.17
N PHE A 147 5.38 32.85 13.66
CA PHE A 147 4.02 32.77 14.17
C PHE A 147 4.11 32.54 15.68
N PRO A 148 3.27 33.18 16.50
CA PRO A 148 3.14 32.81 17.89
C PRO A 148 2.61 31.38 17.91
N ILE A 149 3.54 30.44 18.00
CA ILE A 149 3.29 29.12 18.52
C ILE A 149 2.68 29.39 19.90
N GLN A 150 1.65 28.63 20.30
CA GLN A 150 1.38 28.46 21.71
C GLN A 150 2.58 27.71 22.33
N THR A 151 3.75 28.33 22.36
CA THR A 151 4.79 28.02 23.31
C THR A 151 4.30 28.66 24.58
N THR A 152 3.61 27.88 25.42
CA THR A 152 3.93 27.97 26.83
C THR A 152 5.46 27.90 26.92
N GLY A 153 6.08 28.93 27.52
CA GLY A 153 7.50 29.19 27.42
C GLY A 153 8.39 28.03 27.88
N ASP A 154 9.63 28.08 27.40
CA ASP A 154 10.74 27.18 27.72
C ASP A 154 10.42 25.69 27.58
N ASP A 155 10.75 25.11 26.43
CA ASP A 155 11.20 23.71 26.38
C ASP A 155 12.28 23.62 25.30
N ALA A 156 13.53 23.90 25.70
CA ALA A 156 14.71 23.52 24.93
C ALA A 156 14.88 21.99 24.89
N ASP A 157 14.07 21.27 25.68
CA ASP A 157 14.12 19.84 25.90
C ASP A 157 12.98 19.12 25.18
N CYS A 158 13.24 17.87 24.80
CA CYS A 158 12.25 17.01 24.18
C CYS A 158 11.21 16.55 25.20
N PRO A 159 9.90 16.62 24.91
CA PRO A 159 8.84 16.18 25.83
C PRO A 159 8.86 14.66 26.16
N VAL A 160 9.62 13.87 25.41
CA VAL A 160 9.68 12.40 25.56
C VAL A 160 10.88 11.98 26.41
N CYS A 161 12.10 12.43 26.05
CA CYS A 161 13.31 12.06 26.77
C CYS A 161 13.74 13.07 27.84
N LEU A 162 13.15 14.27 27.86
CA LEU A 162 13.50 15.38 28.76
C LEU A 162 14.96 15.82 28.64
N CYS A 163 15.58 15.60 27.46
CA CYS A 163 16.92 16.07 27.12
C CYS A 163 16.85 17.20 26.11
N GLU A 164 17.92 18.00 26.01
CA GLU A 164 18.08 19.01 24.97
C GLU A 164 17.80 18.46 23.57
N LEU A 165 17.14 19.26 22.73
CA LEU A 165 16.74 18.87 21.39
C LEU A 165 17.93 18.69 20.43
N GLU A 166 18.44 17.46 20.36
CA GLU A 166 19.40 17.01 19.34
C GLU A 166 18.66 16.50 18.09
N ASP A 167 19.03 17.00 16.91
CA ASP A 167 18.35 16.72 15.62
C ASP A 167 16.81 16.85 15.70
N PRO A 168 16.30 18.07 15.96
CA PRO A 168 14.88 18.29 16.20
C PRO A 168 14.03 18.06 14.95
N TYR A 169 12.91 17.37 15.14
CA TYR A 169 11.87 17.19 14.15
C TYR A 169 10.55 17.82 14.62
N LYS A 170 9.94 18.63 13.75
CA LYS A 170 8.67 19.32 14.02
C LYS A 170 7.52 18.65 13.26
N LEU A 171 6.52 18.15 13.98
CA LEU A 171 5.35 17.51 13.38
C LEU A 171 4.52 18.52 12.58
N GLU A 172 4.06 18.16 11.38
CA GLU A 172 3.36 19.08 10.47
C GLU A 172 1.95 19.48 10.93
N ALA A 173 1.24 18.59 11.64
CA ALA A 173 -0.12 18.83 12.11
C ALA A 173 -0.17 19.85 13.27
N CYS A 174 0.49 19.52 14.38
CA CYS A 174 0.44 20.25 15.65
C CYS A 174 1.65 21.16 15.92
N CYS A 175 2.70 21.10 15.10
CA CYS A 175 3.93 21.88 15.26
C CYS A 175 4.75 21.62 16.53
N HIS A 176 4.45 20.58 17.31
CA HIS A 176 5.30 20.17 18.44
C HIS A 176 6.63 19.58 17.93
N VAL A 177 7.70 19.82 18.71
CA VAL A 177 9.07 19.45 18.36
C VAL A 177 9.55 18.33 19.28
N PHE A 178 10.25 17.36 18.70
CA PHE A 178 10.83 16.21 19.40
C PHE A 178 12.22 15.90 18.84
N CYS A 179 13.06 15.18 19.59
CA CYS A 179 14.25 14.56 19.00
C CYS A 179 13.79 13.57 17.92
N ARG A 180 14.47 13.55 16.77
CA ARG A 180 14.16 12.59 15.69
C ARG A 180 14.19 11.14 16.20
N THR A 181 15.15 10.81 17.07
CA THR A 181 15.30 9.50 17.70
C THR A 181 14.07 9.08 18.52
N CYS A 182 13.49 10.00 19.31
CA CYS A 182 12.30 9.71 20.11
C CYS A 182 11.07 9.37 19.23
N LEU A 183 10.89 10.08 18.11
CA LEU A 183 9.82 9.76 17.16
C LEU A 183 10.05 8.42 16.46
N LEU A 184 11.30 8.08 16.13
CA LEU A 184 11.66 6.78 15.57
C LEU A 184 11.38 5.64 16.56
N GLU A 185 11.73 5.83 17.83
CA GLU A 185 11.45 4.87 18.90
C GLU A 185 9.94 4.69 19.13
N GLN A 186 9.16 5.77 19.06
CA GLN A 186 7.70 5.69 19.10
C GLN A 186 7.17 4.79 17.97
N CYS A 187 7.67 4.98 16.74
CA CYS A 187 7.29 4.15 15.60
C CYS A 187 7.69 2.68 15.79
N GLU A 188 8.93 2.43 16.24
CA GLU A 188 9.43 1.08 16.48
C GLU A 188 8.66 0.36 17.60
N SER A 189 8.28 1.08 18.65
CA SER A 189 7.44 0.56 19.73
C SER A 189 6.05 0.17 19.23
N ALA A 190 5.43 1.00 18.40
CA ALA A 190 4.13 0.70 17.78
C ALA A 190 4.20 -0.52 16.85
N ILE A 191 5.30 -0.68 16.09
CA ILE A 191 5.53 -1.86 15.24
C ILE A 191 5.58 -3.13 16.10
N LYS A 192 6.35 -3.12 17.19
CA LYS A 192 6.59 -4.31 18.03
C LYS A 192 5.39 -4.72 18.85
N SER A 193 4.76 -3.76 19.52
CA SER A 193 3.61 -4.02 20.39
C SER A 193 2.32 -4.27 19.59
N ARG A 194 2.22 -3.72 18.37
CA ARG A 194 0.95 -3.56 17.64
C ARG A 194 -0.10 -2.76 18.42
N GLU A 195 0.36 -2.01 19.41
CA GLU A 195 -0.42 -1.04 20.20
C GLU A 195 0.01 0.38 19.80
N GLY A 196 -0.72 1.39 20.25
CA GLY A 196 -0.40 2.79 19.93
C GLY A 196 -0.89 3.25 18.54
N PHE A 197 -1.79 2.51 17.91
CA PHE A 197 -2.51 2.96 16.72
C PHE A 197 -3.90 3.54 17.09
N PRO A 198 -4.34 4.65 16.49
CA PRO A 198 -3.58 5.51 15.57
C PRO A 198 -2.44 6.24 16.29
N MET A 199 -1.34 6.46 15.57
CA MET A 199 -0.17 7.15 16.10
C MET A 199 -0.47 8.63 16.29
N CYS A 200 -0.38 9.13 17.53
CA CYS A 200 -0.62 10.52 17.88
C CYS A 200 0.62 11.19 18.47
N CYS A 201 0.60 12.52 18.48
CA CYS A 201 1.59 13.34 19.17
C CYS A 201 1.69 12.98 20.67
N LEU A 202 2.91 12.89 21.19
CA LEU A 202 3.16 12.57 22.60
C LEU A 202 3.24 13.80 23.52
N HIS A 203 3.09 15.01 22.97
CA HIS A 203 3.08 16.21 23.78
C HIS A 203 1.85 16.21 24.70
N GLN A 204 2.03 16.60 25.97
CA GLN A 204 0.96 16.63 26.95
C GLN A 204 -0.22 17.47 26.42
N GLY A 205 -1.43 16.89 26.47
CA GLY A 205 -2.66 17.55 26.01
C GLY A 205 -2.87 17.58 24.49
N CYS A 206 -1.95 17.02 23.69
CA CYS A 206 -2.11 16.90 22.24
C CYS A 206 -2.57 15.49 21.86
N ALA A 207 -3.60 15.38 21.02
CA ALA A 207 -4.08 14.11 20.47
C ALA A 207 -4.05 14.09 18.93
N GLU A 208 -3.36 15.04 18.31
CA GLU A 208 -3.27 15.15 16.86
C GLU A 208 -2.53 13.94 16.27
N PRO A 209 -3.07 13.30 15.22
CA PRO A 209 -2.41 12.20 14.54
C PRO A 209 -1.09 12.63 13.88
N ILE A 210 -0.10 11.75 13.91
CA ILE A 210 1.13 11.91 13.12
C ILE A 210 0.77 11.70 11.64
N LEU A 211 1.14 12.65 10.78
CA LEU A 211 0.76 12.58 9.37
C LEU A 211 1.64 11.59 8.61
N LEU A 212 1.10 11.08 7.50
CA LEU A 212 1.88 10.24 6.58
C LEU A 212 3.10 10.96 6.01
N ALA A 213 3.04 12.29 5.86
CA ALA A 213 4.19 13.10 5.44
C ALA A 213 5.32 13.04 6.47
N ASP A 214 4.99 13.13 7.76
CA ASP A 214 5.94 13.00 8.86
C ASP A 214 6.58 11.61 8.85
N LEU A 215 5.76 10.56 8.80
CA LEU A 215 6.23 9.16 8.78
C LEU A 215 7.16 8.87 7.60
N LYS A 216 6.86 9.38 6.40
CA LYS A 216 7.72 9.24 5.21
C LYS A 216 9.03 10.00 5.32
N SER A 217 9.06 11.08 6.10
CA SER A 217 10.29 11.84 6.36
C SER A 217 11.14 11.22 7.46
N LEU A 218 10.52 10.49 8.39
CA LEU A 218 11.19 9.86 9.53
C LEU A 218 11.73 8.48 9.16
N LEU A 219 10.94 7.65 8.48
CA LEU A 219 11.21 6.22 8.28
C LEU A 219 11.74 5.89 6.87
N SER A 220 12.49 4.79 6.78
CA SER A 220 12.77 4.15 5.49
C SER A 220 11.51 3.51 4.91
N ILE A 221 11.55 3.15 3.62
CA ILE A 221 10.43 2.49 2.95
C ILE A 221 10.10 1.16 3.64
N GLU A 222 11.11 0.36 3.99
CA GLU A 222 10.90 -0.94 4.65
C GLU A 222 10.23 -0.77 6.02
N LYS A 223 10.70 0.20 6.82
CA LYS A 223 10.12 0.48 8.15
C LYS A 223 8.71 1.04 8.07
N LEU A 224 8.41 1.83 7.05
CA LEU A 224 7.06 2.33 6.81
C LEU A 224 6.09 1.19 6.47
N GLU A 225 6.53 0.21 5.67
CA GLU A 225 5.72 -1.00 5.38
C GLU A 225 5.49 -1.86 6.62
N GLU A 226 6.50 -2.03 7.48
CA GLU A 226 6.35 -2.70 8.78
C GLU A 226 5.31 -2.00 9.66
N LEU A 227 5.37 -0.67 9.74
CA LEU A 227 4.41 0.15 10.48
C LEU A 227 2.98 -0.02 9.96
N PHE A 228 2.79 -0.01 8.64
CA PHE A 228 1.47 -0.24 8.04
C PHE A 228 0.95 -1.66 8.30
N ARG A 229 1.82 -2.67 8.24
CA ARG A 229 1.45 -4.05 8.57
C ARG A 229 1.02 -4.17 10.04
N ALA A 230 1.74 -3.52 10.96
CA ALA A 230 1.38 -3.47 12.37
C ALA A 230 0.05 -2.73 12.59
N SER A 231 -0.15 -1.59 11.91
CA SER A 231 -1.40 -0.81 11.96
C SER A 231 -2.60 -1.62 11.48
N LEU A 232 -2.47 -2.33 10.35
CA LEU A 232 -3.50 -3.23 9.84
C LEU A 232 -3.77 -4.38 10.82
N GLY A 233 -2.71 -4.94 11.40
CA GLY A 233 -2.80 -5.96 12.45
C GLY A 233 -3.63 -5.49 13.65
N ALA A 234 -3.34 -4.29 14.16
CA ALA A 234 -4.08 -3.67 15.26
C ALA A 234 -5.55 -3.44 14.89
N PHE A 235 -5.83 -2.94 13.68
CA PHE A 235 -7.18 -2.72 13.20
C PHE A 235 -7.99 -4.02 13.12
N VAL A 236 -7.42 -5.08 12.55
CA VAL A 236 -8.09 -6.39 12.44
C VAL A 236 -8.33 -6.99 13.82
N ALA A 237 -7.36 -6.89 14.74
CA ALA A 237 -7.53 -7.37 16.11
C ALA A 237 -8.66 -6.63 16.86
N ALA A 238 -8.75 -5.31 16.70
CA ALA A 238 -9.82 -4.51 17.29
C ALA A 238 -11.21 -4.79 16.68
N ASN A 239 -11.26 -5.30 15.44
CA ASN A 239 -12.48 -5.58 14.70
C ASN A 239 -12.64 -7.08 14.40
N GLY A 240 -12.22 -7.95 15.33
CA GLY A 240 -12.16 -9.40 15.14
C GLY A 240 -13.51 -10.09 14.87
N SER A 241 -14.64 -9.41 15.12
CA SER A 241 -15.98 -9.89 14.75
C SER A 241 -16.33 -9.67 13.28
N THR A 242 -15.62 -8.79 12.60
CA THR A 242 -15.95 -8.35 11.23
C THR A 242 -14.85 -8.69 10.24
N TYR A 243 -13.59 -8.68 10.68
CA TYR A 243 -12.44 -8.92 9.81
C TYR A 243 -11.51 -9.98 10.37
N ARG A 244 -10.91 -10.76 9.48
CA ARG A 244 -9.87 -11.73 9.81
C ARG A 244 -8.78 -11.77 8.75
N PHE A 245 -7.57 -12.11 9.17
CA PHE A 245 -6.50 -12.47 8.24
C PHE A 245 -6.80 -13.80 7.55
N CYS A 246 -6.35 -13.92 6.30
CA CYS A 246 -6.29 -15.18 5.59
C CYS A 246 -5.52 -16.23 6.42
N PRO A 247 -6.04 -17.45 6.59
CA PRO A 247 -5.42 -18.47 7.42
C PRO A 247 -4.12 -19.03 6.81
N SER A 248 -3.87 -18.79 5.52
CA SER A 248 -2.64 -19.21 4.85
C SER A 248 -1.41 -18.58 5.51
N PRO A 249 -0.37 -19.37 5.81
CA PRO A 249 0.87 -18.86 6.38
C PRO A 249 1.44 -17.71 5.54
N ASP A 250 1.92 -16.67 6.23
CA ASP A 250 2.53 -15.47 5.64
C ASP A 250 1.66 -14.67 4.65
N CYS A 251 0.36 -14.98 4.53
CA CYS A 251 -0.54 -14.24 3.66
C CYS A 251 -1.06 -12.96 4.34
N PRO A 252 -0.80 -11.75 3.78
CA PRO A 252 -1.20 -10.50 4.41
C PRO A 252 -2.67 -10.13 4.14
N SER A 253 -3.41 -10.94 3.36
CA SER A 253 -4.77 -10.61 2.96
C SER A 253 -5.74 -10.66 4.14
N VAL A 254 -6.70 -9.74 4.14
CA VAL A 254 -7.79 -9.66 5.12
C VAL A 254 -9.10 -9.88 4.40
N TYR A 255 -10.03 -10.58 5.03
CA TYR A 255 -11.38 -10.80 4.53
C TYR A 255 -12.42 -10.48 5.58
N ARG A 256 -13.65 -10.25 5.13
CA ARG A 256 -14.81 -9.99 5.99
C ARG A 256 -15.43 -11.32 6.44
N ILE A 257 -15.67 -11.44 7.74
CA ILE A 257 -16.33 -12.57 8.37
C ILE A 257 -17.82 -12.55 8.02
N ALA A 258 -18.43 -13.72 7.85
CA ALA A 258 -19.88 -13.83 7.67
C ALA A 258 -20.60 -13.40 8.96
N ASP A 259 -21.75 -12.75 8.83
CA ASP A 259 -22.59 -12.48 10.00
C ASP A 259 -23.02 -13.82 10.65
N PRO A 260 -23.22 -13.88 11.98
CA PRO A 260 -23.47 -15.14 12.69
C PRO A 260 -24.65 -15.97 12.15
N ASP A 261 -25.64 -15.28 11.58
CA ASP A 261 -26.87 -15.88 11.05
C ASP A 261 -26.80 -16.18 9.54
N MET A 262 -25.67 -15.88 8.88
CA MET A 262 -25.46 -16.16 7.46
C MET A 262 -24.67 -17.44 7.23
N VAL A 263 -25.03 -18.16 6.16
CA VAL A 263 -24.27 -19.32 5.69
C VAL A 263 -22.89 -18.85 5.22
N GLY A 264 -21.85 -19.59 5.62
CA GLY A 264 -20.49 -19.33 5.18
C GLY A 264 -20.36 -19.34 3.66
N ALA A 265 -19.80 -18.27 3.10
CA ALA A 265 -19.52 -18.12 1.68
C ALA A 265 -18.02 -18.36 1.42
N PRO A 266 -17.62 -18.65 0.18
CA PRO A 266 -16.21 -18.72 -0.18
C PRO A 266 -15.61 -17.30 -0.23
N PHE A 267 -14.52 -17.11 0.49
CA PHE A 267 -13.58 -16.02 0.24
C PHE A 267 -12.40 -16.57 -0.58
N ALA A 268 -12.29 -16.13 -1.83
CA ALA A 268 -11.15 -16.42 -2.69
C ALA A 268 -10.04 -15.38 -2.45
N CYS A 269 -8.93 -15.79 -1.86
CA CYS A 269 -7.82 -14.88 -1.56
C CYS A 269 -7.10 -14.43 -2.84
N GLY A 270 -7.04 -13.11 -3.10
CA GLY A 270 -6.32 -12.57 -4.26
C GLY A 270 -4.79 -12.71 -4.22
N ALA A 271 -4.20 -13.00 -3.05
CA ALA A 271 -2.75 -13.13 -2.88
C ALA A 271 -2.27 -14.58 -2.94
N CYS A 272 -2.96 -15.51 -2.26
CA CYS A 272 -2.56 -16.92 -2.19
C CYS A 272 -3.54 -17.89 -2.88
N TYR A 273 -4.64 -17.38 -3.43
CA TYR A 273 -5.67 -18.15 -4.16
C TYR A 273 -6.40 -19.22 -3.34
N VAL A 274 -6.21 -19.27 -2.02
CA VAL A 274 -6.91 -20.22 -1.15
C VAL A 274 -8.37 -19.83 -0.94
N GLU A 275 -9.22 -20.84 -1.18
CA GLU A 275 -10.63 -21.03 -0.81
C GLU A 275 -10.92 -21.02 0.69
N THR A 276 -11.32 -19.92 1.34
CA THR A 276 -11.63 -19.94 2.79
C THR A 276 -13.12 -19.74 3.05
N CYS A 277 -13.73 -20.58 3.89
CA CYS A 277 -15.10 -20.38 4.38
C CYS A 277 -15.16 -19.17 5.32
N THR A 278 -16.01 -18.19 5.04
CA THR A 278 -16.11 -16.95 5.84
C THR A 278 -16.75 -17.13 7.21
N SER A 279 -17.35 -18.29 7.48
CA SER A 279 -18.01 -18.61 8.76
C SER A 279 -17.11 -19.42 9.69
N CYS A 280 -16.57 -20.57 9.26
CA CYS A 280 -15.70 -21.42 10.10
C CYS A 280 -14.21 -21.13 9.95
N HIS A 281 -13.82 -20.34 8.93
CA HIS A 281 -12.43 -19.95 8.65
C HIS A 281 -11.49 -21.11 8.27
N LEU A 282 -12.06 -22.26 7.91
CA LEU A 282 -11.35 -23.38 7.29
C LEU A 282 -11.44 -23.32 5.77
N GLU A 283 -10.87 -24.33 5.11
CA GLU A 283 -10.99 -24.53 3.67
C GLU A 283 -12.47 -24.57 3.26
N TYR A 284 -12.81 -23.93 2.15
CA TYR A 284 -14.19 -23.84 1.71
C TYR A 284 -14.77 -25.24 1.36
N HIS A 285 -15.99 -25.50 1.85
CA HIS A 285 -16.61 -26.83 1.84
C HIS A 285 -18.06 -26.78 1.31
N PRO A 286 -18.28 -26.74 -0.02
CA PRO A 286 -19.58 -26.42 -0.63
C PRO A 286 -20.71 -27.42 -0.35
N TYR A 287 -20.40 -28.66 0.02
CA TYR A 287 -21.38 -29.74 0.21
C TYR A 287 -21.55 -30.18 1.66
N LEU A 288 -20.84 -29.55 2.60
CA LEU A 288 -20.86 -29.90 4.02
C LEU A 288 -21.16 -28.66 4.85
N SER A 289 -21.86 -28.84 5.96
CA SER A 289 -21.97 -27.79 6.98
C SER A 289 -20.61 -27.57 7.64
N CYS A 290 -20.38 -26.38 8.21
CA CYS A 290 -19.18 -26.07 8.99
C CYS A 290 -18.94 -27.11 10.10
N GLU A 291 -19.99 -27.52 10.80
CA GLU A 291 -19.91 -28.50 11.89
C GLU A 291 -19.48 -29.89 11.41
N THR A 292 -20.05 -30.36 10.30
CA THR A 292 -19.66 -31.66 9.73
C THR A 292 -18.24 -31.62 9.20
N TYR A 293 -17.85 -30.52 8.53
CA TYR A 293 -16.49 -30.37 8.02
C TYR A 293 -15.45 -30.35 9.15
N GLN A 294 -15.73 -29.64 10.25
CA GLN A 294 -14.86 -29.62 11.43
C GLN A 294 -14.68 -31.03 12.00
N LYS A 295 -15.76 -31.81 12.17
CA LYS A 295 -15.68 -33.19 12.67
C LYS A 295 -14.83 -34.09 11.79
N VAL A 296 -14.97 -33.99 10.47
CA VAL A 296 -14.15 -34.77 9.52
C VAL A 296 -12.68 -34.36 9.58
N LYS A 297 -12.41 -33.08 9.84
CA LYS A 297 -11.03 -32.58 9.99
C LYS A 297 -10.38 -33.05 11.29
N ASP A 298 -11.13 -33.07 12.38
CA ASP A 298 -10.64 -33.50 13.70
C ASP A 298 -10.53 -35.03 13.83
N ASP A 299 -11.46 -35.75 13.20
CA ASP A 299 -11.49 -37.21 13.13
C ASP A 299 -11.75 -37.67 11.68
N PRO A 300 -10.69 -37.96 10.90
CA PRO A 300 -10.83 -38.39 9.52
C PRO A 300 -11.58 -39.73 9.39
N ASP A 301 -11.58 -40.57 10.44
CA ASP A 301 -12.27 -41.85 10.46
C ASP A 301 -13.77 -41.69 10.76
N CYS A 302 -14.23 -40.54 11.27
CA CYS A 302 -15.64 -40.25 11.55
C CYS A 302 -16.53 -40.46 10.31
N SER A 303 -16.02 -40.09 9.13
CA SER A 303 -16.71 -40.30 7.85
C SER A 303 -16.93 -41.79 7.51
N LEU A 304 -15.95 -42.64 7.83
CA LEU A 304 -16.04 -44.10 7.67
C LEU A 304 -17.00 -44.70 8.69
N GLU A 305 -17.01 -44.18 9.92
CA GLU A 305 -17.95 -44.62 10.94
C GLU A 305 -19.40 -44.28 10.59
N GLU A 306 -19.67 -43.05 10.15
CA GLU A 306 -21.01 -42.66 9.67
C GLU A 306 -21.46 -43.49 8.46
N TRP A 307 -20.58 -43.72 7.49
CA TRP A 307 -20.87 -44.58 6.34
C TRP A 307 -21.16 -46.04 6.73
N SER A 308 -20.51 -46.54 7.79
CA SER A 308 -20.69 -47.91 8.28
C SER A 308 -22.00 -48.11 9.08
N LYS A 309 -22.57 -47.03 9.65
CA LYS A 309 -23.78 -47.12 10.47
C LYS A 309 -24.97 -47.59 9.64
N GLY A 310 -25.65 -48.63 10.13
CA GLY A 310 -26.85 -49.19 9.49
C GLY A 310 -26.59 -50.13 8.31
N LYS A 311 -25.32 -50.47 8.04
CA LYS A 311 -24.95 -51.44 7.00
C LYS A 311 -24.65 -52.81 7.60
N ASP A 312 -25.48 -53.81 7.25
CA ASP A 312 -25.28 -55.19 7.71
C ASP A 312 -24.06 -55.89 7.07
N ASN A 313 -23.56 -55.33 5.96
CA ASN A 313 -22.40 -55.82 5.24
C ASN A 313 -21.08 -55.15 5.66
N VAL A 314 -21.06 -54.34 6.72
CA VAL A 314 -19.85 -53.66 7.22
C VAL A 314 -19.68 -53.95 8.71
N LYS A 315 -18.50 -54.42 9.12
CA LYS A 315 -18.16 -54.72 10.53
C LYS A 315 -16.72 -54.29 10.84
N LYS A 316 -16.29 -54.35 12.11
CA LYS A 316 -14.88 -54.12 12.51
C LYS A 316 -14.17 -55.45 12.74
N CYS A 317 -12.91 -55.56 12.31
CA CYS A 317 -12.07 -56.73 12.58
C CYS A 317 -11.90 -56.94 14.10
N PRO A 318 -12.08 -58.15 14.65
CA PRO A 318 -11.94 -58.42 16.08
C PRO A 318 -10.50 -58.23 16.59
N VAL A 319 -9.50 -58.32 15.72
CA VAL A 319 -8.08 -58.25 16.08
C VAL A 319 -7.54 -56.82 15.95
N CYS A 320 -7.58 -56.25 14.74
CA CYS A 320 -6.95 -54.95 14.44
C CYS A 320 -7.94 -53.78 14.39
N ARG A 321 -9.25 -54.02 14.58
CA ARG A 321 -10.33 -53.03 14.55
C ARG A 321 -10.56 -52.30 13.22
N PHE A 322 -9.77 -52.54 12.18
CA PHE A 322 -10.04 -52.02 10.84
C PHE A 322 -11.42 -52.44 10.33
N THR A 323 -12.09 -51.53 9.62
CA THR A 323 -13.36 -51.78 8.94
C THR A 323 -13.19 -52.86 7.88
N ILE A 324 -14.03 -53.89 7.95
CA ILE A 324 -14.14 -55.00 7.01
C ILE A 324 -15.52 -54.98 6.36
N GLU A 325 -15.55 -55.08 5.03
CA GLU A 325 -16.78 -55.10 4.23
C GLU A 325 -16.97 -56.48 3.60
N LYS A 326 -18.20 -57.01 3.67
CA LYS A 326 -18.61 -58.23 2.98
C LYS A 326 -19.17 -57.84 1.62
N VAL A 327 -18.47 -58.24 0.55
CA VAL A 327 -18.81 -57.87 -0.84
C VAL A 327 -19.85 -58.82 -1.44
N ASP A 328 -19.76 -60.14 -1.22
CA ASP A 328 -20.88 -61.08 -1.39
C ASP A 328 -20.54 -62.50 -0.90
N GLY A 329 -21.56 -63.32 -0.62
CA GLY A 329 -21.57 -64.78 -0.74
C GLY A 329 -20.69 -65.63 0.16
N CYS A 330 -19.63 -65.08 0.78
CA CYS A 330 -18.68 -65.80 1.62
C CYS A 330 -18.69 -65.25 3.06
N ASN A 331 -18.89 -66.11 4.05
CA ASN A 331 -18.81 -65.78 5.48
C ASN A 331 -17.37 -65.85 6.01
N HIS A 332 -16.39 -66.15 5.17
CA HIS A 332 -14.97 -66.05 5.49
C HIS A 332 -14.41 -64.74 4.91
N ILE A 333 -13.85 -63.90 5.78
CA ILE A 333 -13.23 -62.62 5.42
C ILE A 333 -11.76 -62.65 5.83
N GLU A 334 -10.86 -62.40 4.89
CA GLU A 334 -9.45 -62.17 5.21
C GLU A 334 -9.21 -60.68 5.46
N CYS A 335 -8.77 -60.34 6.67
CA CYS A 335 -8.43 -58.97 7.01
C CYS A 335 -7.01 -58.62 6.55
N LYS A 336 -6.76 -57.34 6.24
CA LYS A 336 -5.43 -56.83 5.88
C LYS A 336 -4.33 -57.09 6.93
N CYS A 337 -4.70 -57.37 8.18
CA CYS A 337 -3.75 -57.78 9.22
C CYS A 337 -3.31 -59.25 9.12
N GLY A 338 -3.78 -59.99 8.11
CA GLY A 338 -3.44 -61.40 7.86
C GLY A 338 -4.25 -62.40 8.68
N LYS A 339 -5.29 -61.97 9.40
CA LYS A 339 -6.20 -62.86 10.15
C LYS A 339 -7.45 -63.17 9.35
N HIS A 340 -7.91 -64.42 9.43
CA HIS A 340 -9.13 -64.89 8.81
C HIS A 340 -10.29 -64.79 9.80
N VAL A 341 -11.41 -64.17 9.42
CA VAL A 341 -12.53 -63.81 10.30
C VAL A 341 -13.82 -64.46 9.79
N CYS A 342 -14.57 -65.10 10.67
CA CYS A 342 -15.93 -65.55 10.38
C CYS A 342 -16.91 -64.38 10.49
N TRP A 343 -17.63 -64.06 9.41
CA TRP A 343 -18.59 -62.96 9.35
C TRP A 343 -19.77 -63.12 10.29
N VAL A 344 -20.19 -64.36 10.56
CA VAL A 344 -21.37 -64.66 11.37
C VAL A 344 -21.12 -64.38 12.84
N CYS A 345 -20.01 -64.90 13.39
CA CYS A 345 -19.72 -64.88 14.83
C CYS A 345 -18.53 -63.98 15.22
N LEU A 346 -17.80 -63.43 14.24
CA LEU A 346 -16.61 -62.60 14.43
C LEU A 346 -15.44 -63.28 15.17
N LEU A 347 -15.38 -64.61 15.17
CA LEU A 347 -14.18 -65.35 15.57
C LEU A 347 -13.09 -65.22 14.51
N PHE A 348 -11.82 -65.26 14.94
CA PHE A 348 -10.66 -65.15 14.06
C PHE A 348 -9.77 -66.40 14.12
N PHE A 349 -9.03 -66.63 13.03
CA PHE A 349 -8.19 -67.80 12.82
C PHE A 349 -6.87 -67.39 12.14
N ASP A 350 -5.83 -68.18 12.38
CA ASP A 350 -4.49 -67.97 11.81
C ASP A 350 -4.37 -68.46 10.36
N THR A 351 -5.24 -69.38 9.94
CA THR A 351 -5.24 -69.96 8.59
C THR A 351 -6.65 -69.98 8.02
N SER A 352 -6.73 -69.94 6.69
CA SER A 352 -7.99 -70.03 5.94
C SER A 352 -8.76 -71.32 6.26
N ASP A 353 -8.05 -72.45 6.27
CA ASP A 353 -8.65 -73.78 6.49
C ASP A 353 -9.37 -73.89 7.82
N ASN A 354 -8.76 -73.38 8.90
CA ASN A 354 -9.35 -73.38 10.24
C ASN A 354 -10.66 -72.56 10.27
N CYS A 355 -10.74 -71.48 9.49
CA CYS A 355 -11.96 -70.68 9.39
C CYS A 355 -13.05 -71.41 8.61
N TYR A 356 -12.71 -72.08 7.51
CA TYR A 356 -13.68 -72.90 6.75
C TYR A 356 -14.16 -74.12 7.54
N ASP A 357 -13.30 -74.74 8.34
CA ASP A 357 -13.68 -75.84 9.24
C ASP A 357 -14.67 -75.38 10.31
N HIS A 358 -14.44 -74.20 10.89
CA HIS A 358 -15.38 -73.58 11.81
C HIS A 358 -16.73 -73.28 11.13
N LEU A 359 -16.72 -72.67 9.94
CA LEU A 359 -17.94 -72.36 9.18
C LEU A 359 -18.76 -73.63 8.87
N ARG A 360 -18.09 -74.72 8.47
CA ARG A 360 -18.73 -76.02 8.19
C ARG A 360 -19.29 -76.69 9.44
N SER A 361 -18.53 -76.71 10.53
CA SER A 361 -18.88 -77.44 11.75
C SER A 361 -19.92 -76.72 12.62
N VAL A 362 -19.81 -75.40 12.75
CA VAL A 362 -20.64 -74.59 13.67
C VAL A 362 -21.82 -73.95 12.94
N HIS A 363 -21.57 -73.34 11.78
CA HIS A 363 -22.59 -72.57 11.06
C HIS A 363 -23.28 -73.36 9.94
N ARG A 364 -22.75 -74.55 9.58
CA ARG A 364 -23.25 -75.41 8.49
C ARG A 364 -23.42 -74.66 7.15
N SER A 365 -22.70 -73.56 6.98
CA SER A 365 -22.74 -72.68 5.80
C SER A 365 -21.31 -72.60 5.25
N ILE A 366 -21.17 -72.91 3.96
CA ILE A 366 -19.90 -72.86 3.20
C ILE A 366 -19.85 -71.59 2.33
N THR A 367 -20.99 -70.92 2.22
CA THR A 367 -21.22 -69.62 1.56
C THR A 367 -21.51 -68.60 2.64
#